data_AF-A0A3N2M955-F1
#
_entry.id   AF-A0A3N2M955-F1
#
_cell.length_a   1.000
_cell.length_b   1.000
_cell.length_c   1.000
_cell.angle_alpha   90.00
_cell.angle_beta   90.00
_cell.angle_gamma   90.00
#
_symmetry.space_group_name_H-M   'P 1'
#
loop_
_entity.id
_entity.type
_entity.pdbx_description
1 polymer ?
#
loop_
_entity_poly.entity_id
_entity_poly.type
_entity_poly.pdbx_seq_one_letter_code
_entity_poly.pdbx_strand_id
1 'polypeptide(L)'
;MKNLNNLLSRVKNIFGHKATTATATPSLAEPPTDISVVSDPRLKAALADIEKYLADNYSTPTAKLQYKEYTNGASLTSEAATFAVSLVILTTTNGSAHLPDNVLLLGGITSTNDVKWLGPELRKFTNFLMQLCPKHRIQHLAFAFNKTESDDLRFVKEADVTCLRLY
;
A
#
# COMPACT_ATOMS: atom_id res chain seq x y z
N MET A 1 26.69 -25.51 4.26
CA MET A 1 25.56 -26.10 3.50
C MET A 1 24.70 -27.09 4.33
N LYS A 2 24.33 -26.76 5.58
CA LYS A 2 23.43 -27.62 6.41
C LYS A 2 22.08 -26.96 6.76
N ASN A 3 21.96 -25.64 6.68
CA ASN A 3 20.78 -24.92 7.17
C ASN A 3 19.64 -24.76 6.14
N LEU A 4 19.92 -24.84 4.84
CA LEU A 4 18.89 -24.71 3.78
C LEU A 4 18.00 -25.96 3.68
N ASN A 5 18.59 -27.15 3.87
CA ASN A 5 17.87 -28.42 3.77
C ASN A 5 16.91 -28.65 4.95
N ASN A 6 17.18 -28.02 6.11
CA ASN A 6 16.29 -28.04 7.27
C ASN A 6 15.09 -27.10 7.13
N LEU A 7 15.18 -26.08 6.27
CA LEU A 7 14.08 -25.16 5.99
C LEU A 7 13.08 -25.82 5.02
N LEU A 8 13.59 -26.53 4.00
CA LEU A 8 12.77 -27.22 3.00
C LEU A 8 12.06 -28.48 3.53
N SER A 9 12.60 -29.15 4.55
CA SER A 9 11.95 -30.32 5.15
C SER A 9 10.72 -29.97 6.00
N ARG A 10 10.66 -28.76 6.58
CA ARG A 10 9.53 -28.32 7.42
C ARG A 10 8.32 -27.85 6.60
N VAL A 11 8.52 -27.42 5.36
CA VAL A 11 7.42 -27.00 4.45
C VAL A 11 6.62 -28.21 3.94
N LYS A 12 7.25 -29.39 3.85
CA LYS A 12 6.61 -30.58 3.27
C LYS A 12 5.56 -31.24 4.18
N ASN A 13 5.57 -30.95 5.49
CA ASN A 13 4.68 -31.62 6.45
C ASN A 13 3.37 -30.86 6.72
N ILE A 14 3.18 -29.67 6.16
CA ILE A 14 2.00 -28.82 6.42
C ILE A 14 0.83 -29.20 5.50
N PHE A 15 1.09 -29.81 4.34
CA PHE A 15 0.05 -30.20 3.36
C PHE A 15 -0.58 -31.59 3.61
N GLY A 16 -0.42 -32.17 4.81
CA GLY A 16 -0.81 -33.56 5.11
C GLY A 16 -2.15 -33.77 5.84
N HIS A 17 -2.87 -32.74 6.28
CA HIS A 17 -4.09 -32.95 7.08
C HIS A 17 -5.40 -32.67 6.32
N LYS A 18 -5.95 -33.79 5.85
CA LYS A 18 -7.33 -34.15 5.50
C LYS A 18 -8.41 -33.19 6.07
N ALA A 19 -9.26 -32.68 5.19
CA ALA A 19 -10.45 -31.91 5.53
C ALA A 19 -11.52 -32.79 6.20
N THR A 20 -12.02 -32.35 7.37
CA THR A 20 -13.26 -32.83 7.97
C THR A 20 -14.26 -31.69 7.94
N THR A 21 -15.35 -31.89 7.21
CA THR A 21 -16.50 -30.97 7.13
C THR A 21 -17.23 -30.94 8.47
N ALA A 22 -17.43 -29.75 9.04
CA ALA A 22 -18.39 -29.53 10.12
C ALA A 22 -19.18 -28.25 9.85
N THR A 23 -20.48 -28.42 9.63
CA THR A 23 -21.48 -27.35 9.50
C THR A 23 -21.73 -26.73 10.89
N ALA A 24 -21.64 -25.40 11.01
CA ALA A 24 -22.15 -24.65 12.17
C ALA A 24 -22.67 -23.26 11.76
N THR A 25 -23.96 -23.07 12.04
CA THR A 25 -24.80 -21.89 12.36
C THR A 25 -24.28 -20.46 12.06
N PRO A 26 -25.10 -19.55 11.48
CA PRO A 26 -24.70 -18.17 11.24
C PRO A 26 -24.60 -17.38 12.55
N SER A 27 -23.37 -17.09 12.96
CA SER A 27 -23.07 -16.11 14.00
C SER A 27 -23.00 -14.72 13.37
N LEU A 28 -23.67 -13.74 13.99
CA LEU A 28 -23.53 -12.31 13.72
C LEU A 28 -22.18 -11.84 14.28
N ALA A 29 -21.08 -12.41 13.79
CA ALA A 29 -19.73 -12.04 14.17
C ALA A 29 -19.19 -11.02 13.16
N GLU A 30 -18.49 -10.02 13.70
CA GLU A 30 -17.70 -9.04 12.95
C GLU A 30 -16.87 -9.75 11.85
N PRO A 31 -16.76 -9.18 10.64
CA PRO A 31 -16.08 -9.82 9.53
C PRO A 31 -14.68 -10.28 9.95
N PRO A 32 -14.25 -11.48 9.54
CA PRO A 32 -13.02 -12.06 10.03
C PRO A 32 -11.85 -11.14 9.68
N THR A 33 -11.14 -10.70 10.72
CA THR A 33 -9.87 -9.96 10.63
C THR A 33 -8.73 -10.81 10.05
N ASP A 34 -8.98 -12.10 9.84
CA ASP A 34 -8.01 -13.05 9.32
C ASP A 34 -7.83 -12.88 7.80
N ILE A 35 -6.71 -12.24 7.48
CA ILE A 35 -5.93 -12.29 6.25
C ILE A 35 -6.61 -11.68 5.02
N SER A 36 -6.74 -10.35 5.10
CA SER A 36 -6.88 -9.45 3.96
C SER A 36 -5.60 -9.44 3.11
N VAL A 37 -5.35 -10.51 2.36
CA VAL A 37 -4.34 -10.50 1.29
C VAL A 37 -4.90 -9.67 0.15
N VAL A 38 -4.32 -8.48 -0.07
CA VAL A 38 -4.46 -7.80 -1.36
C VAL A 38 -3.75 -8.69 -2.38
N SER A 39 -4.52 -9.25 -3.31
CA SER A 39 -3.99 -10.08 -4.39
C SER A 39 -3.37 -9.21 -5.48
N ASP A 40 -2.44 -9.76 -6.26
CA ASP A 40 -1.80 -9.04 -7.37
C ASP A 40 -2.80 -8.35 -8.33
N PRO A 41 -3.96 -8.97 -8.70
CA PRO A 41 -4.97 -8.28 -9.50
C PRO A 41 -5.56 -7.03 -8.82
N ARG A 42 -5.75 -7.06 -7.50
CA ARG A 42 -6.27 -5.90 -6.75
C ARG A 42 -5.23 -4.81 -6.61
N LEU A 43 -3.97 -5.19 -6.40
CA LEU A 43 -2.86 -4.25 -6.38
C LEU A 43 -2.75 -3.50 -7.72
N LYS A 44 -2.82 -4.24 -8.84
CA LYS A 44 -2.83 -3.65 -10.19
C LYS A 44 -4.05 -2.74 -10.41
N ALA A 45 -5.23 -3.14 -9.96
CA ALA A 45 -6.44 -2.32 -10.07
C ALA A 45 -6.34 -1.02 -9.24
N ALA A 46 -5.77 -1.09 -8.02
CA ALA A 46 -5.53 0.08 -7.18
C ALA A 46 -4.57 1.06 -7.85
N LEU A 47 -3.45 0.56 -8.40
CA LEU A 47 -2.49 1.39 -9.13
C LEU A 47 -3.10 2.02 -10.38
N ALA A 48 -3.94 1.28 -11.12
CA ALA A 48 -4.63 1.81 -12.30
C ALA A 48 -5.62 2.92 -11.94
N ASP A 49 -6.36 2.80 -10.84
CA ASP A 49 -7.24 3.86 -10.34
C ASP A 49 -6.45 5.10 -9.91
N ILE A 50 -5.27 4.92 -9.30
CA ILE A 50 -4.36 6.03 -8.95
C ILE A 50 -3.83 6.72 -10.22
N GLU A 51 -3.33 5.95 -11.20
CA GLU A 51 -2.87 6.48 -12.49
C GLU A 51 -3.98 7.31 -13.15
N LYS A 52 -5.19 6.77 -13.20
CA LYS A 52 -6.35 7.46 -13.75
C LYS A 52 -6.64 8.76 -13.00
N TYR A 53 -6.62 8.75 -11.66
CA TYR A 53 -6.84 9.98 -10.88
C TYR A 53 -5.81 11.05 -11.21
N LEU A 54 -4.53 10.68 -11.30
CA LEU A 54 -3.45 11.61 -11.62
C LEU A 54 -3.56 12.16 -13.05
N ALA A 55 -4.01 11.35 -14.00
CA ALA A 55 -4.28 11.77 -15.37
C ALA A 55 -5.49 12.73 -15.43
N ASP A 56 -6.62 12.35 -14.85
CA ASP A 56 -7.88 13.09 -14.93
C ASP A 56 -7.82 14.45 -14.20
N ASN A 57 -7.06 14.55 -13.10
CA ASN A 57 -7.02 15.77 -12.27
C ASN A 57 -5.80 16.65 -12.54
N TYR A 58 -4.67 16.07 -12.95
CA TYR A 58 -3.39 16.80 -13.08
C TYR A 58 -2.76 16.68 -14.46
N SER A 59 -3.44 16.02 -15.42
CA SER A 59 -2.90 15.73 -16.76
C SER A 59 -1.55 15.03 -16.70
N THR A 60 -1.34 14.19 -15.69
CA THR A 60 -0.08 13.47 -15.48
C THR A 60 0.15 12.51 -16.65
N PRO A 61 1.24 12.69 -17.43
CA PRO A 61 1.54 11.77 -18.52
C PRO A 61 2.00 10.42 -17.97
N THR A 62 1.59 9.31 -18.59
CA THR A 62 2.09 7.97 -18.23
C THR A 62 3.62 7.88 -18.29
N ALA A 63 4.27 8.64 -19.18
CA ALA A 63 5.74 8.71 -19.27
C ALA A 63 6.42 9.34 -18.02
N LYS A 64 5.66 9.99 -17.15
CA LYS A 64 6.12 10.53 -15.85
C LYS A 64 5.83 9.59 -14.68
N LEU A 65 5.22 8.44 -14.94
CA LEU A 65 4.96 7.42 -13.93
C LEU A 65 6.06 6.36 -13.97
N GLN A 66 6.60 6.06 -12.80
CA GLN A 66 7.56 4.99 -12.58
C GLN A 66 6.94 3.93 -11.67
N TYR A 67 7.07 2.69 -12.08
CA TYR A 67 6.53 1.53 -11.38
C TYR A 67 7.66 0.65 -10.89
N LYS A 68 7.49 0.08 -9.69
CA LYS A 68 8.39 -0.95 -9.18
C LYS A 68 7.60 -2.00 -8.42
N GLU A 69 7.75 -3.25 -8.85
CA GLU A 69 7.15 -4.40 -8.19
C GLU A 69 8.09 -4.96 -7.11
N TYR A 70 7.50 -5.45 -6.03
CA TYR A 70 8.16 -6.13 -4.94
C TYR A 70 7.47 -7.48 -4.69
N THR A 71 8.15 -8.39 -4.01
CA THR A 71 7.54 -9.67 -3.60
C THR A 71 6.35 -9.49 -2.65
N ASN A 72 6.25 -8.35 -1.98
CA ASN A 72 5.25 -8.01 -0.98
C ASN A 72 4.49 -6.71 -1.31
N GLY A 73 4.42 -6.30 -2.57
CA GLY A 73 3.75 -5.06 -2.93
C GLY A 73 4.23 -4.41 -4.22
N ALA A 74 3.91 -3.14 -4.39
CA ALA A 74 4.38 -2.32 -5.51
C ALA A 74 4.43 -0.85 -5.14
N SER A 75 5.22 -0.07 -5.87
CA SER A 75 5.26 1.39 -5.77
C SER A 75 4.95 2.07 -7.08
N LEU A 76 4.39 3.27 -6.98
CA LEU A 76 4.15 4.20 -8.08
C LEU A 76 4.74 5.56 -7.68
N THR A 77 5.59 6.09 -8.52
CA THR A 77 6.13 7.45 -8.38
C THR A 77 5.74 8.27 -9.61
N SER A 78 5.16 9.44 -9.38
CA SER A 78 4.91 10.45 -10.41
C SER A 78 5.95 11.56 -10.29
N GLU A 79 6.63 11.85 -11.40
CA GLU A 79 7.57 12.97 -11.54
C GLU A 79 6.94 14.17 -12.28
N ALA A 80 5.61 14.25 -12.30
CA ALA A 80 4.91 15.36 -12.94
C ALA A 80 5.06 16.67 -12.15
N ALA A 81 5.48 17.74 -12.82
CA ALA A 81 5.72 19.04 -12.17
C ALA A 81 4.49 19.60 -11.43
N THR A 82 3.29 19.40 -11.98
CA THR A 82 2.03 19.88 -11.38
C THR A 82 1.72 19.21 -10.05
N PHE A 83 1.87 17.88 -9.97
CA PHE A 83 1.56 17.08 -8.80
C PHE A 83 2.34 15.77 -8.84
N ALA A 84 3.54 15.81 -8.26
CA ALA A 84 4.41 14.66 -8.12
C ALA A 84 4.12 13.96 -6.81
N VAL A 85 4.08 12.62 -6.82
CA VAL A 85 3.71 11.80 -5.67
C VAL A 85 4.57 10.54 -5.61
N SER A 86 4.85 10.04 -4.41
CA SER A 86 5.49 8.75 -4.20
C SER A 86 4.62 7.88 -3.31
N LEU A 87 4.21 6.72 -3.84
CA LEU A 87 3.25 5.81 -3.21
C LEU A 87 3.81 4.40 -3.15
N VAL A 88 3.55 3.69 -2.06
CA VAL A 88 3.85 2.26 -1.93
C VAL A 88 2.67 1.53 -1.34
N ILE A 89 2.27 0.41 -1.94
CA ILE A 89 1.27 -0.49 -1.39
C ILE A 89 1.98 -1.77 -0.98
N LEU A 90 1.93 -2.12 0.31
CA LEU A 90 2.56 -3.31 0.88
C LEU A 90 1.50 -4.29 1.38
N THR A 91 1.55 -5.54 0.91
CA THR A 91 0.69 -6.61 1.39
C THR A 91 1.14 -7.11 2.76
N THR A 92 2.45 -7.24 2.95
CA THR A 92 3.07 -7.62 4.22
C THR A 92 4.25 -6.71 4.51
N THR A 93 4.26 -6.05 5.65
CA THR A 93 5.36 -5.21 6.15
C THR A 93 6.24 -5.96 7.15
N ASN A 94 5.71 -7.02 7.78
CA ASN A 94 6.35 -7.72 8.90
C ASN A 94 6.79 -6.76 10.03
N GLY A 95 6.03 -5.68 10.25
CA GLY A 95 6.34 -4.64 11.23
C GLY A 95 7.49 -3.70 10.85
N SER A 96 7.99 -3.77 9.61
CA SER A 96 9.00 -2.84 9.11
C SER A 96 8.51 -1.40 9.22
N ALA A 97 9.36 -0.52 9.76
CA ALA A 97 9.05 0.89 10.01
C ALA A 97 7.75 1.12 10.80
N HIS A 98 7.40 0.19 11.69
CA HIS A 98 6.17 0.24 12.50
C HIS A 98 4.86 0.30 11.67
N LEU A 99 4.92 -0.09 10.40
CA LEU A 99 3.76 -0.13 9.53
C LEU A 99 2.97 -1.43 9.73
N PRO A 100 1.63 -1.38 9.74
CA PRO A 100 0.81 -2.58 9.70
C PRO A 100 0.91 -3.25 8.33
N ASP A 101 0.59 -4.54 8.27
CA ASP A 101 0.38 -5.23 6.99
C ASP A 101 -0.79 -4.60 6.22
N ASN A 102 -0.83 -4.83 4.91
CA ASN A 102 -1.87 -4.32 4.03
C ASN A 102 -2.08 -2.80 4.13
N VAL A 103 -1.05 -2.05 3.73
CA VAL A 103 -0.95 -0.59 3.86
C VAL A 103 -0.63 0.07 2.54
N LEU A 104 -1.30 1.19 2.26
CA LEU A 104 -0.88 2.18 1.26
C LEU A 104 -0.17 3.31 2.00
N LEU A 105 1.09 3.55 1.63
CA LEU A 105 1.94 4.61 2.15
C LEU A 105 2.05 5.74 1.13
N LEU A 106 1.70 6.95 1.55
CA LEU A 106 2.05 8.18 0.86
C LEU A 106 3.38 8.72 1.44
N GLY A 107 4.45 8.60 0.65
CA GLY A 107 5.82 8.90 1.08
C GLY A 107 6.34 10.28 0.68
N GLY A 108 5.73 10.92 -0.32
CA GLY A 108 6.19 12.23 -0.78
C GLY A 108 5.19 12.88 -1.72
N ILE A 109 5.10 14.21 -1.64
CA ILE A 109 4.33 15.06 -2.56
C ILE A 109 5.14 16.31 -2.86
N THR A 110 5.28 16.62 -4.14
CA THR A 110 5.92 17.85 -4.59
C THR A 110 5.10 18.50 -5.71
N SER A 111 5.21 19.82 -5.84
CA SER A 111 4.53 20.60 -6.88
C SER A 111 5.33 21.85 -7.19
N THR A 112 5.29 22.29 -8.45
CA THR A 112 5.80 23.62 -8.84
C THR A 112 4.83 24.76 -8.50
N ASN A 113 3.59 24.44 -8.11
CA ASN A 113 2.62 25.42 -7.63
C ASN A 113 2.88 25.81 -6.17
N ASP A 114 2.26 26.89 -5.72
CA ASP A 114 2.41 27.36 -4.35
C ASP A 114 1.64 26.50 -3.33
N VAL A 115 1.91 26.74 -2.03
CA VAL A 115 1.27 26.02 -0.92
C VAL A 115 -0.25 26.27 -0.87
N LYS A 116 -0.73 27.42 -1.37
CA LYS A 116 -2.16 27.76 -1.39
C LYS A 116 -2.91 26.87 -2.38
N TRP A 117 -2.28 26.52 -3.49
CA TRP A 117 -2.77 25.53 -4.43
C TRP A 117 -2.59 24.10 -3.88
N LEU A 118 -1.42 23.79 -3.32
CA LEU A 118 -1.09 22.43 -2.87
C LEU A 118 -1.99 21.95 -1.71
N GLY A 119 -2.36 22.83 -0.77
CA GLY A 119 -3.17 22.45 0.39
C GLY A 119 -4.54 21.83 0.02
N PRO A 120 -5.38 22.50 -0.79
CA PRO A 120 -6.62 21.94 -1.29
C PRO A 120 -6.44 20.66 -2.12
N GLU A 121 -5.41 20.57 -2.94
CA GLU A 121 -5.14 19.39 -3.77
C GLU A 121 -4.72 18.18 -2.94
N LEU A 122 -3.86 18.39 -1.94
CA LEU A 122 -3.51 17.37 -0.95
C LEU A 122 -4.75 16.82 -0.25
N ARG A 123 -5.71 17.69 0.11
CA ARG A 123 -6.98 17.26 0.71
C ARG A 123 -7.79 16.40 -0.26
N LYS A 124 -7.94 16.82 -1.52
CA LYS A 124 -8.67 16.04 -2.54
C LYS A 124 -8.04 14.68 -2.77
N PHE A 125 -6.72 14.65 -2.91
CA PHE A 125 -5.97 13.42 -3.13
C PHE A 125 -6.07 12.47 -1.92
N THR A 126 -5.94 13.00 -0.71
CA THR A 126 -6.11 12.21 0.52
C THR A 126 -7.52 11.62 0.62
N ASN A 127 -8.56 12.41 0.32
CA ASN A 127 -9.94 11.91 0.30
C ASN A 127 -10.12 10.79 -0.74
N PHE A 128 -9.51 10.93 -1.91
CA PHE A 128 -9.48 9.89 -2.93
C PHE A 128 -8.81 8.62 -2.41
N LEU A 129 -7.62 8.71 -1.81
CA LEU A 129 -6.90 7.55 -1.24
C LEU A 129 -7.72 6.85 -0.14
N MET A 130 -8.39 7.61 0.72
CA MET A 130 -9.26 7.06 1.77
C MET A 130 -10.45 6.28 1.21
N GLN A 131 -10.94 6.62 0.02
CA GLN A 131 -12.00 5.86 -0.67
C GLN A 131 -11.43 4.70 -1.49
N LEU A 132 -10.26 4.89 -2.08
CA LEU A 132 -9.58 3.90 -2.91
C LEU A 132 -9.14 2.67 -2.10
N CYS A 133 -8.62 2.88 -0.90
CA CYS A 133 -8.13 1.79 -0.05
C CYS A 133 -9.22 0.75 0.26
N PRO A 134 -10.38 1.08 0.86
CA PRO A 134 -11.44 0.10 1.13
C PRO A 134 -11.99 -0.52 -0.16
N LYS A 135 -12.10 0.24 -1.26
CA LYS A 135 -12.50 -0.28 -2.58
C LYS A 135 -11.63 -1.47 -3.03
N HIS A 136 -10.33 -1.40 -2.77
CA HIS A 136 -9.36 -2.46 -3.13
C HIS A 136 -8.97 -3.37 -1.96
N ARG A 137 -9.67 -3.26 -0.83
CA ARG A 137 -9.39 -3.97 0.43
C ARG A 137 -8.00 -3.72 1.00
N ILE A 138 -7.47 -2.53 0.78
CA ILE A 138 -6.31 -2.02 1.49
C ILE A 138 -6.79 -1.48 2.83
N GLN A 139 -6.26 -2.02 3.92
CA GLN A 139 -6.78 -1.76 5.28
C GLN A 139 -6.21 -0.50 5.92
N HIS A 140 -5.01 -0.11 5.52
CA HIS A 140 -4.30 0.98 6.18
C HIS A 140 -3.87 2.03 5.16
N LEU A 141 -4.01 3.30 5.55
CA LEU A 141 -3.45 4.43 4.84
C LEU A 141 -2.45 5.11 5.76
N ALA A 142 -1.18 5.10 5.37
CA ALA A 142 -0.10 5.72 6.10
C ALA A 142 0.43 6.93 5.36
N PHE A 143 0.85 7.94 6.11
CA PHE A 143 1.55 9.12 5.62
C PHE A 143 2.92 9.14 6.27
N ALA A 144 3.99 9.06 5.47
CA ALA A 144 5.34 9.29 5.94
C ALA A 144 5.76 10.69 5.50
N PHE A 145 5.86 11.59 6.47
CA PHE A 145 6.46 12.89 6.23
C PHE A 145 7.91 12.84 6.70
N ASN A 146 8.83 12.86 5.73
CA ASN A 146 10.24 12.95 6.05
C ASN A 146 10.56 14.36 6.58
N LYS A 147 11.35 14.44 7.65
CA LYS A 147 11.97 15.70 8.11
C LYS A 147 13.21 16.09 7.29
N THR A 148 13.69 15.18 6.44
CA THR A 148 14.84 15.34 5.55
C THR A 148 14.40 15.26 4.08
N GLU A 149 15.15 15.87 3.17
CA GLU A 149 14.76 16.13 1.77
C GLU A 149 14.76 14.89 0.85
N SER A 150 14.62 13.66 1.35
CA SER A 150 14.83 12.45 0.54
C SER A 150 13.63 11.49 0.49
N ASP A 151 13.24 11.11 -0.73
CA ASP A 151 12.09 10.25 -1.07
C ASP A 151 12.41 8.73 -1.05
N ASP A 152 13.58 8.31 -0.58
CA ASP A 152 13.94 6.88 -0.50
C ASP A 152 13.13 6.16 0.59
N LEU A 153 12.62 4.96 0.26
CA LEU A 153 11.93 4.05 1.19
C LEU A 153 12.73 3.75 2.47
N ARG A 154 14.07 3.86 2.41
CA ARG A 154 14.94 3.73 3.60
C ARG A 154 14.67 4.81 4.65
N PHE A 155 14.18 5.99 4.26
CA PHE A 155 13.90 7.09 5.19
C PHE A 155 12.57 6.97 5.93
N VAL A 156 11.67 6.05 5.52
CA VAL A 156 10.44 5.75 6.27
C VAL A 156 10.76 5.27 7.70
N LYS A 157 11.97 4.73 7.93
CA LYS A 157 12.44 4.33 9.27
C LYS A 157 12.63 5.50 10.23
N GLU A 158 12.90 6.70 9.72
CA GLU A 158 13.17 7.91 10.52
C GLU A 158 12.08 8.98 10.38
N ALA A 159 11.06 8.71 9.56
CA ALA A 159 9.93 9.61 9.34
C ALA A 159 8.88 9.51 10.46
N ASP A 160 8.21 10.63 10.73
CA ASP A 160 6.99 10.59 11.55
C ASP A 160 5.87 10.00 10.68
N VAL A 161 5.47 8.76 10.98
CA VAL A 161 4.43 8.04 10.24
C VAL A 161 3.09 8.15 10.96
N THR A 162 2.09 8.70 10.30
CA THR A 162 0.70 8.67 10.76
C THR A 162 -0.08 7.61 10.00
N CYS A 163 -0.71 6.67 10.69
CA CYS A 163 -1.48 5.58 10.07
C CYS A 163 -2.96 5.67 10.43
N LEU A 164 -3.81 5.61 9.41
CA LEU A 164 -5.26 5.53 9.51
C LEU A 164 -5.70 4.10 9.18
N ARG A 165 -6.52 3.50 10.05
CA ARG A 165 -7.18 2.23 9.77
C ARG A 165 -8.50 2.50 9.06
N LEU A 166 -8.70 1.84 7.93
CA LEU A 166 -9.85 1.99 7.04
C LEU A 166 -10.66 0.69 7.11
N TYR A 167 -11.96 0.81 7.43
CA TYR A 167 -12.90 -0.32 7.54
C TYR A 167 -13.64 -0.55 6.23
#